data_AF-A0A351YH23-F1
#
_entry.id   AF-A0A351YH23-F1
#
_cell.length_a   1.000
_cell.length_b   1.000
_cell.length_c   1.000
_cell.angle_alpha   90.00
_cell.angle_beta   90.00
_cell.angle_gamma   90.00
#
_symmetry.space_group_name_H-M   'P 1'
#
loop_
_entity.id
_entity.type
_entity.pdbx_description
1 polymer ?
#
loop_
_entity_poly.entity_id
_entity_poly.type
_entity_poly.pdbx_seq_one_letter_code
_entity_poly.pdbx_strand_id
1 'polypeptide(L)' 'DEIEKAHGDVFNLLLQVMDEGRLTDSYGRTIDFKNTVIIMTSNIGTRQLKDFGR' A
#
# COMPACT_ATOMS: atom_id res chain seq x y z
N ASP A 1 5.71 -5.09 -4.33
CA ASP A 1 4.75 -6.20 -4.37
C ASP A 1 4.81 -6.95 -3.06
N GLU A 2 3.66 -7.43 -2.60
CA GLU A 2 3.48 -8.10 -1.30
C GLU A 2 3.69 -7.16 -0.11
N ILE A 3 2.63 -6.43 0.24
CA ILE A 3 2.62 -5.45 1.35
C ILE A 3 3.05 -6.06 2.69
N GLU A 4 2.87 -7.37 2.89
CA GLU A 4 3.28 -8.09 4.09
C GLU A 4 4.80 -8.22 4.26
N LYS A 5 5.57 -8.07 3.16
CA LYS A 5 7.04 -8.08 3.19
C LYS A 5 7.61 -6.68 3.41
N ALA A 6 6.78 -5.65 3.38
CA ALA A 6 7.21 -4.28 3.50
C ALA A 6 7.69 -3.99 4.93
N HIS A 7 8.71 -3.12 5.04
CA HIS A 7 9.11 -2.59 6.34
C HIS A 7 7.98 -1.75 6.95
N GLY A 8 7.91 -1.70 8.28
CA GLY A 8 6.88 -0.96 9.02
C GLY A 8 6.72 0.50 8.55
N ASP A 9 7.83 1.13 8.17
CA ASP A 9 7.83 2.53 7.70
C ASP A 9 7.09 2.75 6.38
N VAL A 10 6.90 1.72 5.57
CA VAL A 10 6.11 1.80 4.34
C VAL A 10 4.64 2.08 4.68
N PHE A 11 4.13 1.53 5.79
CA PHE A 11 2.78 1.82 6.24
C PHE A 11 2.63 3.29 6.65
N ASN A 12 3.65 3.90 7.24
CA ASN A 12 3.61 5.32 7.61
C ASN A 12 3.49 6.23 6.38
N LEU A 13 4.19 5.90 5.28
CA LEU A 13 4.05 6.61 4.01
C LEU A 13 2.65 6.43 3.42
N LEU A 14 2.08 5.23 3.48
CA LEU A 14 0.72 4.96 3.01
C LEU A 14 -0.32 5.68 3.86
N LEU A 15 -0.13 5.77 5.17
CA LEU A 15 -1.01 6.54 6.07
C LEU A 15 -1.03 8.02 5.69
N GLN A 16 0.13 8.61 5.39
CA GLN A 16 0.20 10.00 4.91
C GLN A 16 -0.57 10.19 3.60
N VAL A 17 -0.43 9.25 2.66
CA VAL A 17 -1.17 9.30 1.39
C VAL A 17 -2.68 9.15 1.61
N MET A 18 -3.10 8.27 2.52
CA MET A 18 -4.52 8.06 2.82
C MET A 18 -5.17 9.22 3.58
N ASP A 19 -4.40 9.97 4.38
CA ASP A 19 -4.89 11.12 5.14
C ASP A 19 -4.91 12.41 4.30
N GLU A 20 -3.74 12.81 3.78
CA GLU A 20 -3.58 14.09 3.08
C GLU A 20 -3.81 14.01 1.57
N GLY A 21 -3.87 12.80 1.01
CA GLY A 21 -3.88 12.59 -0.44
C GLY A 21 -2.59 13.05 -1.12
N ARG A 22 -1.48 13.17 -0.38
CA ARG A 22 -0.19 13.67 -0.86
C ARG A 22 0.97 12.92 -0.22
N LEU A 23 2.10 12.85 -0.93
CA LEU A 23 3.35 12.31 -0.41
C LEU A 23 4.49 13.24 -0.75
N THR A 24 5.33 13.55 0.23
CA THR A 24 6.59 14.27 -0.02
C THR A 24 7.74 13.26 -0.03
N ASP A 25 8.49 13.23 -1.13
CA ASP A 25 9.65 12.35 -1.25
C ASP A 25 10.89 12.93 -0.53
N SER A 26 11.97 12.15 -0.49
CA SER A 26 13.23 12.55 0.14
C SER A 26 13.95 13.73 -0.54
N TYR A 27 13.52 14.12 -1.74
CA TYR A 27 14.03 15.28 -2.48
C TYR A 27 13.15 16.52 -2.27
N GLY A 28 12.13 16.44 -1.41
CA GLY A 28 11.22 17.55 -1.10
C GLY A 28 10.14 17.77 -2.17
N ARG A 29 9.94 16.82 -3.09
CA ARG A 29 8.88 16.91 -4.10
C ARG A 29 7.58 16.38 -3.53
N THR A 30 6.53 17.17 -3.59
CA THR A 30 5.18 16.73 -3.20
C THR A 30 4.42 16.19 -4.40
N ILE A 31 3.94 14.96 -4.29
CA ILE A 31 3.13 14.26 -5.29
C ILE A 31 1.69 14.23 -4.79
N ASP A 32 0.72 14.51 -5.67
CA ASP A 32 -0.72 14.48 -5.37
C ASP A 32 -1.33 13.13 -5.79
N PHE A 33 -2.09 12.51 -4.89
CA PHE A 33 -2.72 11.20 -5.04
C PHE A 33 -4.25 11.27 -5.13
N LYS A 34 -4.87 12.47 -5.15
CA LYS A 34 -6.34 12.61 -5.16
C LYS A 34 -7.03 11.98 -6.36
N ASN A 35 -6.32 11.82 -7.48
CA ASN A 35 -6.83 11.19 -8.72
C ASN A 35 -6.06 9.91 -9.06
N THR A 36 -5.58 9.18 -8.05
CA THR A 36 -4.73 8.00 -8.23
C THR A 36 -5.39 6.78 -7.60
N VAL A 37 -5.35 5.65 -8.32
CA VAL A 37 -5.74 4.34 -7.76
C VAL A 37 -4.49 3.63 -7.27
N ILE A 38 -4.44 3.32 -5.99
CA ILE A 38 -3.35 2.56 -5.37
C ILE A 38 -3.73 1.07 -5.43
N ILE A 39 -2.96 0.28 -6.16
CA ILE A 39 -3.12 -1.16 -6.24
C ILE A 39 -2.02 -1.82 -5.41
N MET A 40 -2.42 -2.60 -4.41
CA MET A 40 -1.51 -3.39 -3.57
C MET A 40 -1.82 -4.87 -3.73
N THR A 41 -0.77 -5.67 -3.76
CA THR A 41 -0.85 -7.13 -3.76
C THR A 41 -0.44 -7.64 -2.39
N SER A 42 -1.10 -8.70 -1.92
CA SER A 42 -0.69 -9.44 -0.73
C SER A 42 -0.93 -10.91 -0.94
N ASN A 43 -0.04 -11.75 -0.44
CA ASN A 43 -0.24 -13.19 -0.39
C ASN A 43 -0.94 -13.66 0.90
N ILE A 44 -1.29 -12.73 1.81
CA ILE A 44 -2.07 -13.02 3.02
C ILE A 44 -3.48 -13.48 2.58
N GLY A 45 -3.73 -14.79 2.62
CA GLY A 45 -5.03 -15.38 2.25
C GLY A 45 -4.98 -16.38 1.07
N THR A 46 -3.83 -16.54 0.40
CA THR A 46 -3.64 -17.55 -0.65
C THR A 46 -3.94 -18.98 -0.20
N ARG A 47 -3.80 -19.26 1.11
CA ARG A 47 -4.14 -20.56 1.71
C ARG A 47 -5.65 -20.70 1.97
N GLN A 48 -6.33 -19.65 2.42
CA GLN A 48 -7.78 -19.64 2.70
C GLN A 48 -8.61 -19.71 1.41
N LEU A 49 -8.14 -19.08 0.33
CA LEU A 49 -8.79 -19.15 -0.99
C LEU A 49 -8.73 -20.56 -1.60
N LYS A 50 -7.71 -21.36 -1.28
CA LYS A 50 -7.62 -22.77 -1.75
C LYS A 50 -8.65 -23.68 -1.08
N ASP A 51 -9.04 -23.39 0.15
CA ASP A 51 -9.97 -24.23 0.93
C ASP A 51 -11.44 -23.94 0.60
N PHE A 52 -11.77 -22.74 0.08
CA PHE A 52 -13.13 -22.36 -0.33
C PHE A 52 -13.63 -23.05 -1.62
N GLY A 53 -12.75 -23.72 -2.36
CA GLY A 53 -13.06 -24.40 -3.63
C GLY A 53 -13.24 -25.92 -3.52
N ARG A 54 -13.41 -26.46 -2.31
CA ARG A 54 -13.65 -27.89 -2.05
C ARG A 54 -15.07 -28.17 -1.59
#